data_AF-A0A0S8FEX5-F1
#
_entry.id   AF-A0A0S8FEX5-F1
#
_cell.length_a   1.000
_cell.length_b   1.000
_cell.length_c   1.000
_cell.angle_alpha   90.00
_cell.angle_beta   90.00
_cell.angle_gamma   90.00
#
_symmetry.space_group_name_H-M   'P 1'
#
loop_
_entity.id
_entity.type
_entity.pdbx_description
1 polymer ?
#
loop_
_entity_poly.entity_id
_entity_poly.type
_entity_poly.pdbx_seq_one_letter_code
_entity_poly.pdbx_strand_id
1 'polypeptide(L)'
;KYEIEWVRRMLIREGPDAGRAYERVHEAGVQQPEGVDFFDRRHRLVPPVDDGSCAVVSDCAYAYMIYKAFPQEREFAEACLQDAQLAWDYVASRGQPGEKALFTAAVVLFEATGQQDAHDVVKRLAPRMMAEWPGQLVWDSYDCGVITYALSERPEADRALQAQLRSYFIGYVDASLAAARARGYNSPMIEGVVFVWGSNGRIAKIGSHMLMADRMSPRPELVDAARDCLHWVLGRNPVNTSMVTGYGTPPLGDIYHSMYGELGPGLPMPPGYLCGGPSRSDASHLSPNPAKCWRPAHTCFELTECSLGYQAPLVYLVGALAELD
;
A
#
# COMPACT_ATOMS: atom_id res chain seq x y z
N LYS A 1 -9.85 -11.81 -1.12
CA LYS A 1 -10.92 -12.15 -2.09
C LYS A 1 -12.03 -11.10 -2.11
N TYR A 2 -12.63 -10.74 -0.98
CA TYR A 2 -13.71 -9.75 -0.88
C TYR A 2 -13.42 -8.42 -1.60
N GLU A 3 -12.25 -7.81 -1.36
CA GLU A 3 -11.86 -6.57 -2.02
C GLU A 3 -11.67 -6.75 -3.54
N ILE A 4 -11.12 -7.88 -3.98
CA ILE A 4 -10.93 -8.17 -5.41
C ILE A 4 -12.28 -8.31 -6.12
N GLU A 5 -13.29 -8.92 -5.49
CA GLU A 5 -14.64 -8.96 -6.04
C GLU A 5 -15.22 -7.55 -6.23
N TRP A 6 -14.95 -6.63 -5.30
CA TRP A 6 -15.35 -5.23 -5.43
C TRP A 6 -14.58 -4.52 -6.55
N VAL A 7 -13.26 -4.63 -6.61
CA VAL A 7 -12.42 -4.08 -7.69
C VAL A 7 -12.91 -4.53 -9.06
N ARG A 8 -13.26 -5.81 -9.21
CA ARG A 8 -13.81 -6.36 -10.46
C ARG A 8 -15.18 -5.77 -10.84
N ARG A 9 -15.99 -5.32 -9.87
CA ARG A 9 -17.27 -4.63 -10.13
C ARG A 9 -17.06 -3.19 -10.59
N MET A 10 -15.91 -2.59 -10.32
CA MET A 10 -15.56 -1.24 -10.76
C MET A 10 -15.12 -1.19 -12.22
N LEU A 11 -14.81 -2.34 -12.84
CA LEU A 11 -14.43 -2.45 -14.25
C LEU A 11 -15.63 -2.39 -15.19
N ILE A 12 -15.58 -1.50 -16.18
CA ILE A 12 -16.52 -1.44 -17.30
C ILE A 12 -16.14 -2.51 -18.32
N ARG A 13 -17.07 -3.44 -18.60
CA ARG A 13 -16.81 -4.59 -19.48
C ARG A 13 -17.25 -4.41 -20.93
N GLU A 14 -18.17 -3.49 -21.19
CA GLU A 14 -18.82 -3.34 -22.49
C GLU A 14 -18.93 -1.87 -22.90
N GLY A 15 -19.09 -1.65 -24.20
CA GLY A 15 -19.28 -0.31 -24.76
C GLY A 15 -17.97 0.46 -25.00
N PRO A 16 -18.06 1.77 -25.30
CA PRO A 16 -16.91 2.59 -25.68
C PRO A 16 -15.86 2.72 -24.57
N ASP A 17 -16.31 2.62 -23.32
CA ASP A 17 -15.49 2.72 -22.10
C ASP A 17 -15.01 1.35 -21.57
N ALA A 18 -15.18 0.26 -22.34
CA ALA A 18 -14.70 -1.06 -21.95
C ALA A 18 -13.19 -1.04 -21.63
N GLY A 19 -12.82 -1.66 -20.50
CA GLY A 19 -11.46 -1.66 -19.95
C GLY A 19 -11.17 -0.52 -18.97
N ARG A 20 -12.06 0.47 -18.86
CA ARG A 20 -11.93 1.56 -17.87
C ARG A 20 -12.50 1.14 -16.52
N ALA A 21 -11.90 1.60 -15.43
CA ALA A 21 -12.40 1.36 -14.08
C ALA A 21 -12.80 2.67 -13.38
N TYR A 22 -13.97 2.67 -12.74
CA TYR A 22 -14.43 3.77 -11.91
C TYR A 22 -13.43 4.07 -10.79
N GLU A 23 -13.16 5.35 -10.51
CA GLU A 23 -12.13 5.74 -9.53
C GLU A 23 -12.47 5.28 -8.11
N ARG A 24 -13.73 5.49 -7.70
CA ARG A 24 -14.22 5.17 -6.36
C ARG A 24 -15.74 5.28 -6.26
N VAL A 25 -16.30 4.71 -5.20
CA VAL A 25 -17.67 4.96 -4.73
C VAL A 25 -17.58 5.62 -3.36
N HIS A 26 -18.25 6.76 -3.18
CA HIS A 26 -18.30 7.44 -1.88
C HIS A 26 -19.65 8.14 -1.69
N GLU A 27 -19.93 8.60 -0.46
CA GLU A 27 -21.16 9.34 -0.16
C GLU A 27 -21.28 10.60 -1.03
N ALA A 28 -22.50 10.91 -1.49
CA ALA A 28 -22.75 12.18 -2.16
C ALA A 28 -22.51 13.32 -1.15
N GLY A 29 -21.58 14.25 -1.45
CA GLY A 29 -21.23 15.39 -0.60
C GLY A 29 -22.34 16.43 -0.40
N VAL A 30 -23.58 16.10 -0.74
CA VAL A 30 -24.76 16.91 -0.41
C VAL A 30 -25.09 16.65 1.06
N GLN A 31 -25.29 17.71 1.83
CA GLN A 31 -25.72 17.63 3.22
C GLN A 31 -26.97 16.75 3.31
N GLN A 32 -26.84 15.59 3.96
CA GLN A 32 -27.94 14.63 4.06
C GLN A 32 -29.00 15.19 5.01
N PRO A 33 -30.30 14.89 4.77
CA PRO A 33 -31.35 15.20 5.75
C PRO A 33 -31.02 14.61 7.11
N GLU A 34 -31.38 15.32 8.19
CA GLU A 34 -31.30 14.78 9.55
C GLU A 34 -32.12 13.48 9.65
N GLY A 35 -31.57 12.45 10.29
CA GLY A 35 -32.26 11.18 10.53
C GLY A 35 -32.09 10.10 9.45
N VAL A 36 -31.26 10.31 8.42
CA VAL A 36 -30.84 9.23 7.51
C VAL A 36 -29.91 8.28 8.26
N ASP A 37 -30.22 6.97 8.22
CA ASP A 37 -29.36 5.93 8.79
C ASP A 37 -27.95 6.05 8.19
N PHE A 38 -26.93 5.87 9.02
CA PHE A 38 -25.54 5.83 8.60
C PHE A 38 -25.32 4.84 7.44
N PHE A 39 -26.06 3.73 7.40
CA PHE A 39 -25.98 2.70 6.37
C PHE A 39 -26.83 2.97 5.11
N ASP A 40 -27.79 3.90 5.17
CA ASP A 40 -28.71 4.20 4.06
C ASP A 40 -28.28 5.43 3.25
N ARG A 41 -27.02 5.82 3.36
CA ARG A 41 -26.50 7.02 2.69
C ARG A 41 -26.48 6.85 1.17
N ARG A 42 -26.85 7.93 0.47
CA ARG A 42 -26.76 7.98 -1.00
C ARG A 42 -25.30 7.96 -1.45
N HIS A 43 -24.97 7.00 -2.31
CA HIS A 43 -23.64 6.82 -2.88
C HIS A 43 -23.52 7.47 -4.26
N ARG A 44 -22.32 7.97 -4.57
CA ARG A 44 -21.91 8.51 -5.87
C ARG A 44 -20.79 7.64 -6.42
N LEU A 45 -20.95 7.21 -7.67
CA LEU A 45 -19.91 6.60 -8.47
C LEU A 45 -19.10 7.70 -9.15
N VAL A 46 -17.78 7.71 -8.93
CA VAL A 46 -16.86 8.70 -9.54
C VAL A 46 -16.41 8.18 -10.90
N PRO A 47 -16.40 9.03 -11.96
CA PRO A 47 -16.05 8.60 -13.30
C PRO A 47 -14.72 7.83 -13.41
N PRO A 48 -14.55 7.00 -14.45
CA PRO A 48 -13.33 6.23 -14.61
C PRO A 48 -12.07 7.07 -14.81
N VAL A 49 -10.98 6.61 -14.20
CA VAL A 49 -9.63 7.18 -14.36
C VAL A 49 -8.64 6.08 -14.77
N ASP A 50 -7.61 6.46 -15.51
CA ASP A 50 -6.70 5.50 -16.14
C ASP A 50 -5.84 4.78 -15.10
N ASP A 51 -5.43 5.48 -14.04
CA ASP A 51 -4.72 4.90 -12.89
C ASP A 51 -5.56 3.85 -12.15
N GLY A 52 -6.87 4.08 -12.04
CA GLY A 52 -7.82 3.11 -11.48
C GLY A 52 -7.93 1.86 -12.36
N SER A 53 -7.79 2.04 -13.68
CA SER A 53 -7.76 0.91 -14.63
C SER A 53 -6.45 0.12 -14.49
N CYS A 54 -5.30 0.79 -14.28
CA CYS A 54 -4.05 0.12 -13.91
C CYS A 54 -4.11 -0.62 -12.57
N ALA A 55 -4.86 -0.11 -11.59
CA ALA A 55 -5.10 -0.82 -10.34
C ALA A 55 -5.86 -2.13 -10.59
N VAL A 56 -6.90 -2.12 -11.44
CA VAL A 56 -7.60 -3.36 -11.83
C VAL A 56 -6.64 -4.37 -12.47
N VAL A 57 -5.77 -3.94 -13.39
CA VAL A 57 -4.75 -4.83 -13.99
C VAL A 57 -3.91 -5.48 -12.89
N SER A 58 -3.35 -4.66 -12.00
CA SER A 58 -2.42 -5.12 -10.96
C SER A 58 -3.11 -6.07 -9.96
N ASP A 59 -4.23 -5.65 -9.39
CA ASP A 59 -4.95 -6.39 -8.35
C ASP A 59 -5.50 -7.72 -8.89
N CYS A 60 -6.07 -7.72 -10.09
CA CYS A 60 -6.61 -8.92 -10.70
C CYS A 60 -5.52 -9.87 -11.20
N ALA A 61 -4.38 -9.35 -11.70
CA ALA A 61 -3.25 -10.19 -12.09
C ALA A 61 -2.57 -10.85 -10.86
N TYR A 62 -2.38 -10.12 -9.75
CA TYR A 62 -1.96 -10.73 -8.49
C TYR A 62 -2.96 -11.76 -8.00
N ALA A 63 -4.26 -11.44 -8.03
CA ALA A 63 -5.31 -12.38 -7.63
C ALA A 63 -5.23 -13.66 -8.46
N TYR A 64 -5.06 -13.57 -9.78
CA TYR A 64 -4.85 -14.74 -10.63
C TYR A 64 -3.65 -15.58 -10.17
N MET A 65 -2.48 -14.96 -9.96
CA MET A 65 -1.27 -15.68 -9.52
C MET A 65 -1.46 -16.43 -8.21
N ILE A 66 -2.18 -15.85 -7.26
CA ILE A 66 -2.45 -16.44 -5.94
C ILE A 66 -3.54 -17.50 -6.03
N TYR A 67 -4.72 -17.15 -6.56
CA TYR A 67 -5.91 -18.00 -6.50
C TYR A 67 -5.84 -19.20 -7.46
N LYS A 68 -5.07 -19.12 -8.56
CA LYS A 68 -4.93 -20.27 -9.49
C LYS A 68 -4.29 -21.51 -8.85
N ALA A 69 -3.56 -21.32 -7.75
CA ALA A 69 -2.95 -22.41 -6.98
C ALA A 69 -3.98 -23.25 -6.20
N PHE A 70 -5.20 -22.73 -5.99
CA PHE A 70 -6.26 -23.39 -5.24
C PHE A 70 -7.33 -23.92 -6.22
N PRO A 71 -7.52 -25.23 -6.37
CA PRO A 71 -8.45 -25.81 -7.36
C PRO A 71 -9.88 -25.26 -7.28
N GLN A 72 -10.37 -25.00 -6.06
CA GLN A 72 -11.70 -24.45 -5.81
C GLN A 72 -11.85 -22.96 -6.16
N GLU A 73 -10.74 -22.25 -6.40
CA GLU A 73 -10.71 -20.83 -6.76
C GLU A 73 -10.30 -20.59 -8.22
N ARG A 74 -10.12 -21.65 -9.02
CA ARG A 74 -9.59 -21.53 -10.39
C ARG A 74 -10.48 -20.69 -11.29
N GLU A 75 -11.80 -20.87 -11.23
CA GLU A 75 -12.74 -20.06 -12.01
C GLU A 75 -12.65 -18.57 -11.64
N PHE A 76 -12.53 -18.26 -10.34
CA PHE A 76 -12.34 -16.90 -9.87
C PHE A 76 -11.01 -16.32 -10.36
N ALA A 77 -9.93 -17.10 -10.30
CA ALA A 77 -8.61 -16.69 -10.77
C ALA A 77 -8.61 -16.37 -12.28
N GLU A 78 -9.21 -17.24 -13.10
CA GLU A 78 -9.34 -17.04 -14.55
C GLU A 78 -10.17 -15.80 -14.86
N ALA A 79 -11.25 -15.57 -14.13
CA ALA A 79 -12.08 -14.38 -14.30
C ALA A 79 -11.34 -13.09 -13.89
N CYS A 80 -10.46 -13.14 -12.88
CA CYS A 80 -9.56 -12.04 -12.57
C CYS A 80 -8.58 -11.79 -13.73
N LEU A 81 -7.99 -12.84 -14.30
CA LEU A 81 -7.05 -12.67 -15.42
C LEU A 81 -7.73 -12.04 -16.65
N GLN A 82 -8.97 -12.43 -16.96
CA GLN A 82 -9.76 -11.81 -18.04
C GLN A 82 -10.01 -10.33 -17.79
N ASP A 83 -10.40 -9.96 -16.57
CA ASP A 83 -10.61 -8.56 -16.19
C ASP A 83 -9.29 -7.75 -16.25
N ALA A 84 -8.17 -8.35 -15.85
CA ALA A 84 -6.85 -7.74 -15.97
C ALA A 84 -6.45 -7.51 -17.44
N GLN A 85 -6.69 -8.47 -18.32
CA GLN A 85 -6.41 -8.33 -19.75
C GLN A 85 -7.27 -7.23 -20.39
N LEU A 86 -8.56 -7.19 -20.05
CA LEU A 86 -9.47 -6.18 -20.59
C LEU A 86 -9.05 -4.76 -20.18
N ALA A 87 -8.66 -4.58 -18.91
CA ALA A 87 -8.15 -3.30 -18.43
C ALA A 87 -6.80 -2.95 -19.08
N TRP A 88 -5.92 -3.94 -19.27
CA TRP A 88 -4.62 -3.78 -19.92
C TRP A 88 -4.76 -3.30 -21.36
N ASP A 89 -5.64 -3.95 -22.14
CA ASP A 89 -5.89 -3.62 -23.53
C ASP A 89 -6.33 -2.14 -23.68
N TYR A 90 -7.05 -1.60 -22.70
CA TYR A 90 -7.38 -0.18 -22.64
C TYR A 90 -6.16 0.70 -22.29
N VAL A 91 -5.51 0.46 -21.14
CA VAL A 91 -4.44 1.36 -20.65
C VAL A 91 -3.19 1.34 -21.52
N ALA A 92 -2.90 0.23 -22.21
CA ALA A 92 -1.76 0.10 -23.11
C ALA A 92 -1.98 0.74 -24.49
N SER A 93 -3.23 0.93 -24.91
CA SER A 93 -3.57 1.43 -26.26
C SER A 93 -4.13 2.85 -26.30
N ARG A 94 -5.02 3.18 -25.36
CA ARG A 94 -5.82 4.42 -25.38
C ARG A 94 -5.69 5.25 -24.12
N GLY A 95 -5.33 4.61 -23.00
CA GLY A 95 -5.16 5.29 -21.71
C GLY A 95 -3.92 6.20 -21.66
N GLN A 96 -3.94 7.13 -20.71
CA GLN A 96 -2.84 8.00 -20.30
C GLN A 96 -2.64 7.94 -18.78
N PRO A 97 -2.44 6.74 -18.20
CA PRO A 97 -2.15 6.61 -16.76
C PRO A 97 -0.80 7.24 -16.39
N GLY A 98 -0.64 7.55 -15.10
CA GLY A 98 0.64 7.89 -14.52
C GLY A 98 1.66 6.76 -14.70
N GLU A 99 2.93 7.11 -14.92
CA GLU A 99 3.98 6.13 -15.25
C GLU A 99 4.16 5.06 -14.16
N LYS A 100 3.99 5.42 -12.88
CA LYS A 100 4.06 4.49 -11.75
C LYS A 100 2.93 3.46 -11.76
N ALA A 101 1.70 3.90 -12.00
CA ALA A 101 0.56 3.00 -12.11
C ALA A 101 0.70 2.05 -13.31
N LEU A 102 1.09 2.59 -14.47
CA LEU A 102 1.31 1.81 -15.68
C LEU A 102 2.44 0.79 -15.53
N PHE A 103 3.55 1.18 -14.90
CA PHE A 103 4.66 0.28 -14.64
C PHE A 103 4.26 -0.87 -13.73
N THR A 104 3.61 -0.59 -12.60
CA THR A 104 3.16 -1.65 -11.67
C THR A 104 2.19 -2.60 -12.38
N ALA A 105 1.22 -2.07 -13.15
CA ALA A 105 0.31 -2.88 -13.94
C ALA A 105 1.05 -3.78 -14.95
N ALA A 106 2.01 -3.21 -15.69
CA ALA A 106 2.80 -3.93 -16.68
C ALA A 106 3.65 -5.04 -16.06
N VAL A 107 4.32 -4.77 -14.93
CA VAL A 107 5.13 -5.78 -14.23
C VAL A 107 4.26 -6.94 -13.78
N VAL A 108 3.14 -6.65 -13.11
CA VAL A 108 2.33 -7.71 -12.50
C VAL A 108 1.62 -8.53 -13.56
N LEU A 109 1.17 -7.90 -14.66
CA LEU A 109 0.62 -8.62 -15.80
C LEU A 109 1.69 -9.49 -16.47
N PHE A 110 2.89 -8.94 -16.72
CA PHE A 110 4.02 -9.71 -17.24
C PHE A 110 4.33 -10.91 -16.35
N GLU A 111 4.38 -10.74 -15.03
CA GLU A 111 4.62 -11.84 -14.10
C GLU A 111 3.49 -12.88 -14.14
N ALA A 112 2.24 -12.44 -14.30
CA ALA A 112 1.09 -13.34 -14.41
C ALA A 112 1.09 -14.15 -15.72
N THR A 113 1.46 -13.55 -16.86
CA THR A 113 1.19 -14.11 -18.20
C THR A 113 2.41 -14.35 -19.07
N GLY A 114 3.48 -13.56 -18.91
CA GLY A 114 4.62 -13.52 -19.83
C GLY A 114 4.37 -12.69 -21.09
N GLN A 115 3.33 -11.85 -21.09
CA GLN A 115 2.96 -11.04 -22.25
C GLN A 115 4.07 -10.04 -22.62
N GLN A 116 4.48 -10.05 -23.89
CA GLN A 116 5.66 -9.29 -24.34
C GLN A 116 5.42 -7.78 -24.41
N ASP A 117 4.22 -7.33 -24.75
CA ASP A 117 3.86 -5.90 -24.77
C ASP A 117 3.91 -5.30 -23.36
N ALA A 118 3.44 -6.00 -22.34
CA ALA A 118 3.62 -5.63 -20.93
C ALA A 118 5.10 -5.56 -20.57
N HIS A 119 5.90 -6.56 -20.97
CA HIS A 119 7.34 -6.55 -20.74
C HIS A 119 8.05 -5.37 -21.42
N ASP A 120 7.62 -5.00 -22.63
CA ASP A 120 8.16 -3.85 -23.36
C ASP A 120 7.87 -2.54 -22.63
N VAL A 121 6.70 -2.40 -21.99
CA VAL A 121 6.40 -1.28 -21.09
C VAL A 121 7.33 -1.29 -19.88
N VAL A 122 7.56 -2.44 -19.24
CA VAL A 122 8.50 -2.57 -18.11
C VAL A 122 9.90 -2.10 -18.50
N LYS A 123 10.45 -2.61 -19.60
CA LYS A 123 11.79 -2.23 -20.10
C LYS A 123 11.90 -0.75 -20.45
N ARG A 124 10.82 -0.15 -20.95
CA ARG A 124 10.77 1.28 -21.29
C ARG A 124 10.74 2.16 -20.04
N LEU A 125 9.91 1.83 -19.05
CA LEU A 125 9.67 2.70 -17.89
C LEU A 125 10.71 2.50 -16.79
N ALA A 126 11.13 1.28 -16.49
CA ALA A 126 12.00 1.00 -15.34
C ALA A 126 13.27 1.89 -15.26
N PRO A 127 14.06 2.09 -16.34
CA PRO A 127 15.26 2.94 -16.25
C PRO A 127 14.93 4.40 -15.93
N ARG A 128 13.86 4.94 -16.52
CA ARG A 128 13.38 6.30 -16.26
C ARG A 128 12.90 6.44 -14.82
N MET A 129 12.15 5.45 -14.34
CA MET A 129 11.59 5.48 -13.01
C MET A 129 12.65 5.44 -11.90
N MET A 130 13.67 4.59 -12.05
CA MET A 130 14.81 4.57 -11.12
C MET A 130 15.57 5.90 -11.08
N ALA A 131 15.62 6.62 -12.22
CA ALA A 131 16.30 7.91 -12.33
C ALA A 131 15.47 9.09 -11.81
N GLU A 132 14.17 9.13 -12.08
CA GLU A 132 13.29 10.26 -11.75
C GLU A 132 12.78 10.22 -10.29
N TRP A 133 12.63 9.03 -9.70
CA TRP A 133 12.13 8.86 -8.34
C TRP A 133 13.10 8.08 -7.44
N PRO A 134 14.36 8.53 -7.27
CA PRO A 134 15.29 7.85 -6.38
C PRO A 134 14.73 7.89 -4.95
N GLY A 135 14.49 6.69 -4.42
CA GLY A 135 14.04 6.51 -3.04
C GLY A 135 12.55 6.65 -2.79
N GLN A 136 11.65 6.88 -3.75
CA GLN A 136 10.21 7.05 -3.43
C GLN A 136 9.39 5.75 -3.38
N LEU A 137 9.98 4.64 -2.94
CA LEU A 137 9.33 3.34 -3.02
C LEU A 137 8.09 3.21 -2.12
N VAL A 138 8.06 3.86 -0.96
CA VAL A 138 7.01 3.64 0.04
C VAL A 138 5.76 4.51 -0.16
N TRP A 139 5.72 5.40 -1.16
CA TRP A 139 4.68 6.42 -1.28
C TRP A 139 3.44 6.01 -2.08
N ASP A 140 3.57 5.02 -2.95
CA ASP A 140 2.53 4.57 -3.85
C ASP A 140 2.69 3.06 -4.11
N SER A 141 2.04 2.50 -5.14
CA SER A 141 2.13 1.09 -5.52
C SER A 141 3.35 0.74 -6.37
N TYR A 142 4.26 1.69 -6.62
CA TYR A 142 5.47 1.49 -7.42
C TYR A 142 6.38 0.41 -6.85
N ASP A 143 6.52 0.34 -5.53
CA ASP A 143 7.31 -0.70 -4.87
C ASP A 143 6.82 -2.10 -5.20
N CYS A 144 5.51 -2.32 -5.27
CA CYS A 144 4.95 -3.61 -5.64
C CYS A 144 5.45 -4.05 -7.02
N GLY A 145 5.55 -3.12 -7.99
CA GLY A 145 6.13 -3.38 -9.30
C GLY A 145 7.63 -3.66 -9.24
N VAL A 146 8.39 -2.82 -8.53
CA VAL A 146 9.85 -3.00 -8.41
C VAL A 146 10.21 -4.34 -7.76
N ILE A 147 9.57 -4.65 -6.63
CA ILE A 147 9.81 -5.87 -5.86
C ILE A 147 9.43 -7.11 -6.67
N THR A 148 8.28 -7.09 -7.35
CA THR A 148 7.82 -8.21 -8.17
C THR A 148 8.77 -8.52 -9.31
N TYR A 149 9.22 -7.51 -10.05
CA TYR A 149 10.18 -7.75 -11.13
C TYR A 149 11.56 -8.16 -10.58
N ALA A 150 12.00 -7.58 -9.46
CA ALA A 150 13.23 -7.97 -8.78
C ALA A 150 13.22 -9.45 -8.34
N LEU A 151 12.05 -10.00 -8.02
CA LEU A 151 11.84 -11.40 -7.64
C LEU A 151 11.46 -12.33 -8.80
N SER A 152 11.26 -11.80 -10.01
CA SER A 152 10.74 -12.58 -11.15
C SER A 152 11.58 -13.81 -11.48
N GLU A 153 10.97 -14.98 -11.45
CA GLU A 153 11.63 -16.23 -11.85
C GLU A 153 11.45 -16.53 -13.34
N ARG A 154 10.64 -15.73 -14.04
CA ARG A 154 10.30 -15.94 -15.45
C ARG A 154 11.53 -16.03 -16.35
N PRO A 155 11.62 -17.01 -17.25
CA PRO A 155 12.72 -17.11 -18.20
C PRO A 155 12.76 -15.94 -19.19
N GLU A 156 11.60 -15.32 -19.48
CA GLU A 156 11.49 -14.17 -20.39
C GLU A 156 11.95 -12.84 -19.74
N ALA A 157 12.16 -12.81 -18.42
CA ALA A 157 12.58 -11.60 -17.74
C ALA A 157 13.99 -11.17 -18.20
N ASP A 158 14.15 -9.87 -18.48
CA ASP A 158 15.45 -9.27 -18.72
C ASP A 158 16.27 -9.31 -17.41
N ARG A 159 17.29 -10.17 -17.39
CA ARG A 159 18.13 -10.43 -16.22
C ARG A 159 19.00 -9.24 -15.83
N ALA A 160 19.42 -8.42 -16.79
CA ALA A 160 20.17 -7.20 -16.49
C ALA A 160 19.28 -6.17 -15.80
N LEU A 161 18.07 -5.97 -16.34
CA LEU A 161 17.09 -5.07 -15.73
C LEU A 161 16.61 -5.57 -14.36
N GLN A 162 16.41 -6.88 -14.20
CA GLN A 162 16.06 -7.49 -12.93
C GLN A 162 17.13 -7.21 -11.87
N ALA A 163 18.40 -7.42 -12.22
CA ALA A 163 19.51 -7.13 -11.31
C ALA A 163 19.58 -5.65 -10.92
N GLN A 164 19.30 -4.74 -11.86
CA GLN A 164 19.24 -3.30 -11.58
C GLN A 164 18.12 -2.96 -10.59
N LEU A 165 16.90 -3.44 -10.83
CA LEU A 165 15.76 -3.20 -9.93
C LEU A 165 15.96 -3.83 -8.55
N ARG A 166 16.56 -5.03 -8.48
CA ARG A 166 16.95 -5.66 -7.23
C ARG A 166 17.98 -4.82 -6.47
N SER A 167 19.02 -4.34 -7.14
CA SER A 167 20.02 -3.47 -6.53
C SER A 167 19.43 -2.15 -6.08
N TYR A 168 18.52 -1.57 -6.86
CA TYR A 168 17.81 -0.33 -6.52
C TYR A 168 16.95 -0.51 -5.25
N PHE A 169 16.18 -1.59 -5.17
CA PHE A 169 15.39 -1.93 -3.98
C PHE A 169 16.26 -2.16 -2.74
N ILE A 170 17.32 -2.98 -2.86
CA ILE A 170 18.25 -3.23 -1.75
C ILE A 170 18.92 -1.94 -1.29
N GLY A 171 19.31 -1.06 -2.22
CA GLY A 171 19.89 0.25 -1.88
C GLY A 171 18.94 1.14 -1.08
N TYR A 172 17.64 1.11 -1.39
CA TYR A 172 16.62 1.81 -0.59
C TYR A 172 16.54 1.25 0.84
N VAL A 173 16.47 -0.07 0.97
CA VAL A 173 16.43 -0.75 2.29
C VAL A 173 17.69 -0.46 3.10
N ASP A 174 18.86 -0.45 2.48
CA ASP A 174 20.13 -0.14 3.14
C ASP A 174 20.16 1.29 3.68
N ALA A 175 19.63 2.25 2.92
CA ALA A 175 19.48 3.62 3.38
C ALA A 175 18.51 3.70 4.58
N SER A 176 17.36 3.02 4.52
CA SER A 176 16.42 2.94 5.65
C SER A 176 17.04 2.32 6.90
N LEU A 177 17.81 1.24 6.75
CA LEU A 177 18.54 0.59 7.84
C LEU A 177 19.58 1.55 8.46
N ALA A 178 20.34 2.27 7.63
CA ALA A 178 21.30 3.26 8.11
C ALA A 178 20.61 4.37 8.91
N ALA A 179 19.45 4.86 8.45
CA ALA A 179 18.69 5.87 9.18
C ALA A 179 18.11 5.36 10.51
N ALA A 180 17.62 4.11 10.56
CA ALA A 180 17.18 3.49 11.79
C ALA A 180 18.33 3.47 12.82
N ARG A 181 19.51 2.97 12.44
CA ARG A 181 20.68 2.88 13.33
C ARG A 181 21.19 4.23 13.83
N ALA A 182 20.93 5.32 13.10
CA ALA A 182 21.34 6.66 13.48
C ALA A 182 20.39 7.37 14.46
N ARG A 183 19.26 6.74 14.85
CA ARG A 183 18.20 7.40 15.62
C ARG A 183 17.86 6.63 16.89
N GLY A 184 17.63 7.35 17.99
CA GLY A 184 17.39 6.75 19.31
C GLY A 184 16.15 5.85 19.47
N TYR A 185 15.23 5.85 18.51
CA TYR A 185 14.04 4.99 18.47
C TYR A 185 14.01 4.07 17.24
N ASN A 186 15.13 3.94 16.53
CA ASN A 186 15.29 3.10 15.34
C ASN A 186 14.26 3.34 14.22
N SER A 187 13.81 4.59 14.05
CA SER A 187 12.88 4.94 12.96
C SER A 187 13.57 4.85 11.60
N PRO A 188 13.04 4.06 10.63
CA PRO A 188 13.69 3.81 9.35
C PRO A 188 13.40 4.85 8.25
N MET A 189 12.67 5.92 8.60
CA MET A 189 12.16 6.91 7.65
C MET A 189 13.29 7.75 7.01
N ILE A 190 13.57 7.59 5.71
CA ILE A 190 14.71 8.26 5.05
C ILE A 190 14.35 9.50 4.23
N GLU A 191 13.07 9.78 4.01
CA GLU A 191 12.65 10.73 2.98
C GLU A 191 12.06 12.04 3.54
N GLY A 192 12.41 13.15 2.87
CA GLY A 192 11.71 14.43 2.95
C GLY A 192 11.38 14.93 4.36
N VAL A 193 10.13 15.38 4.54
CA VAL A 193 9.57 15.58 5.88
C VAL A 193 9.40 14.19 6.49
N VAL A 194 10.35 13.80 7.36
CA VAL A 194 10.53 12.46 7.96
C VAL A 194 9.23 11.86 8.55
N PHE A 195 8.24 12.71 8.84
CA PHE A 195 6.91 12.31 9.30
C PHE A 195 5.84 13.16 8.59
N VAL A 196 4.93 12.51 7.86
CA VAL A 196 3.74 13.09 7.24
C VAL A 196 2.48 12.28 7.56
N TRP A 197 1.30 12.67 7.07
CA TRP A 197 0.09 11.86 7.20
C TRP A 197 0.31 10.42 6.69
N GLY A 198 0.06 9.44 7.57
CA GLY A 198 0.24 8.01 7.27
C GLY A 198 1.65 7.48 7.54
N SER A 199 2.49 8.18 8.31
CA SER A 199 3.86 7.76 8.65
C SER A 199 3.97 6.36 9.23
N ASN A 200 3.04 5.95 10.09
CA ASN A 200 3.07 4.60 10.66
C ASN A 200 2.86 3.51 9.60
N GLY A 201 1.97 3.74 8.63
CA GLY A 201 1.81 2.83 7.50
C GLY A 201 3.10 2.70 6.68
N ARG A 202 3.84 3.81 6.50
CA ARG A 202 5.16 3.79 5.84
C ARG A 202 6.21 3.04 6.66
N ILE A 203 6.25 3.21 7.98
CA ILE A 203 7.16 2.47 8.86
C ILE A 203 6.88 0.97 8.78
N ALA A 204 5.61 0.56 8.84
CA ALA A 204 5.22 -0.83 8.66
C ALA A 204 5.65 -1.35 7.28
N LYS A 205 5.45 -0.56 6.23
CA LYS A 205 5.82 -0.89 4.85
C LYS A 205 7.34 -1.07 4.68
N ILE A 206 8.15 -0.21 5.29
CA ILE A 206 9.61 -0.34 5.30
C ILE A 206 10.05 -1.61 6.05
N GLY A 207 9.40 -1.95 7.17
CA GLY A 207 9.64 -3.22 7.85
C GLY A 207 9.38 -4.43 6.94
N SER A 208 8.28 -4.42 6.20
CA SER A 208 7.97 -5.43 5.19
C SER A 208 9.05 -5.49 4.09
N HIS A 209 9.53 -4.32 3.62
CA HIS A 209 10.61 -4.26 2.64
C HIS A 209 11.92 -4.85 3.16
N MET A 210 12.26 -4.65 4.43
CA MET A 210 13.44 -5.26 5.05
C MET A 210 13.36 -6.79 5.01
N LEU A 211 12.20 -7.38 5.31
CA LEU A 211 12.00 -8.83 5.22
C LEU A 211 12.04 -9.34 3.77
N MET A 212 11.48 -8.59 2.82
CA MET A 212 11.57 -8.93 1.40
C MET A 212 13.01 -8.84 0.88
N ALA A 213 13.78 -7.86 1.32
CA ALA A 213 15.19 -7.73 0.98
C ALA A 213 16.05 -8.82 1.62
N ASP A 214 15.73 -9.26 2.85
CA ASP A 214 16.35 -10.43 3.48
C ASP A 214 16.11 -11.70 2.66
N ARG A 215 14.89 -11.92 2.17
CA ARG A 215 14.57 -13.04 1.27
C ARG A 215 15.38 -13.01 -0.04
N MET A 216 15.72 -11.82 -0.53
CA MET A 216 16.60 -11.66 -1.68
C MET A 216 18.08 -11.86 -1.31
N SER A 217 18.54 -11.27 -0.22
CA SER A 217 19.94 -11.27 0.20
C SER A 217 20.00 -11.41 1.72
N PRO A 218 20.04 -12.65 2.25
CA PRO A 218 19.88 -12.92 3.68
C PRO A 218 20.87 -12.14 4.55
N ARG A 219 20.33 -11.39 5.49
CA ARG A 219 21.02 -10.48 6.41
C ARG A 219 20.22 -10.40 7.72
N PRO A 220 20.67 -11.08 8.79
CA PRO A 220 19.94 -11.10 10.07
C PRO A 220 19.58 -9.71 10.62
N GLU A 221 20.42 -8.71 10.36
CA GLU A 221 20.17 -7.33 10.77
C GLU A 221 18.93 -6.69 10.13
N LEU A 222 18.46 -7.18 8.98
CA LEU A 222 17.22 -6.73 8.36
C LEU A 222 16.00 -7.26 9.10
N VAL A 223 16.07 -8.49 9.60
CA VAL A 223 15.00 -9.07 10.43
C VAL A 223 14.89 -8.30 11.74
N ASP A 224 16.02 -7.97 12.38
CA ASP A 224 16.02 -7.15 13.59
C ASP A 224 15.50 -5.72 13.33
N ALA A 225 15.86 -5.12 12.19
CA ALA A 225 15.33 -3.82 11.81
C ALA A 225 13.82 -3.85 11.47
N ALA A 226 13.32 -4.96 10.92
CA ALA A 226 11.88 -5.17 10.73
C ALA A 226 11.15 -5.29 12.07
N ARG A 227 11.71 -6.03 13.04
CA ARG A 227 11.21 -6.06 14.43
C ARG A 227 11.22 -4.66 15.04
N ASP A 228 12.23 -3.86 14.77
CA ASP A 228 12.31 -2.48 15.23
C ASP A 228 11.20 -1.59 14.68
N CYS A 229 10.77 -1.81 13.43
CA CYS A 229 9.60 -1.15 12.84
C CYS A 229 8.31 -1.55 13.58
N LEU A 230 8.15 -2.83 13.92
CA LEU A 230 7.02 -3.30 14.72
C LEU A 230 7.07 -2.72 16.16
N HIS A 231 8.25 -2.67 16.78
CA HIS A 231 8.44 -2.05 18.10
C HIS A 231 8.04 -0.57 18.09
N TRP A 232 8.37 0.18 17.02
CA TRP A 232 7.90 1.56 16.87
C TRP A 232 6.37 1.64 16.91
N VAL A 233 5.70 0.82 16.10
CA VAL A 233 4.23 0.77 16.00
C VAL A 233 3.60 0.38 17.34
N LEU A 234 4.25 -0.49 18.11
CA LEU A 234 3.74 -0.99 19.40
C LEU A 234 4.16 -0.17 20.63
N GLY A 235 4.84 0.97 20.45
CA GLY A 235 5.05 1.94 21.55
C GLY A 235 6.49 2.35 21.80
N ARG A 236 7.49 1.74 21.16
CA ARG A 236 8.89 2.19 21.22
C ARG A 236 9.10 3.39 20.29
N ASN A 237 8.44 4.49 20.62
CA ASN A 237 8.45 5.74 19.88
C ASN A 237 8.48 6.95 20.84
N PRO A 238 8.82 8.17 20.36
CA PRO A 238 9.01 9.35 21.22
C PRO A 238 7.77 9.87 21.96
N VAL A 239 6.59 9.28 21.70
CA VAL A 239 5.31 9.65 22.32
C VAL A 239 4.76 8.52 23.20
N ASN A 240 5.53 7.44 23.39
CA ASN A 240 5.23 6.32 24.29
C ASN A 240 3.79 5.80 24.16
N THR A 241 3.34 5.64 22.90
CA THR A 241 1.96 5.27 22.58
C THR A 241 1.98 4.11 21.59
N SER A 242 1.26 3.03 21.89
CA SER A 242 0.96 2.03 20.87
C SER A 242 0.05 2.65 19.82
N MET A 243 0.41 2.51 18.56
CA MET A 243 -0.29 3.11 17.42
C MET A 243 -1.42 2.20 16.90
N VAL A 244 -1.69 1.10 17.59
CA VAL A 244 -2.70 0.10 17.23
C VAL A 244 -3.78 0.07 18.30
N THR A 245 -5.05 0.21 17.89
CA THR A 245 -6.17 0.17 18.83
C THR A 245 -6.21 -1.16 19.60
N GLY A 246 -6.49 -1.11 20.90
CA GLY A 246 -6.62 -2.31 21.75
C GLY A 246 -5.34 -3.09 22.05
N TYR A 247 -4.17 -2.67 21.56
CA TYR A 247 -2.87 -3.32 21.83
C TYR A 247 -1.88 -2.34 22.48
N GLY A 248 -0.99 -2.86 23.34
CA GLY A 248 0.07 -2.09 24.01
C GLY A 248 -0.41 -1.36 25.27
N THR A 249 0.48 -0.58 25.91
CA THR A 249 0.20 0.12 27.17
C THR A 249 0.82 1.53 27.21
N PRO A 250 0.02 2.62 27.21
CA PRO A 250 -1.43 2.61 26.99
C PRO A 250 -1.78 2.30 25.52
N PRO A 251 -2.89 1.59 25.26
CA PRO A 251 -3.38 1.36 23.92
C PRO A 251 -3.93 2.66 23.32
N LEU A 252 -3.95 2.76 21.98
CA LEU A 252 -4.67 3.83 21.30
C LEU A 252 -6.17 3.67 21.54
N GLY A 253 -6.74 4.57 22.33
CA GLY A 253 -8.15 4.51 22.72
C GLY A 253 -9.12 5.21 21.77
N ASP A 254 -8.66 6.25 21.07
CA ASP A 254 -9.51 7.11 20.24
C ASP A 254 -8.85 7.42 18.90
N ILE A 255 -9.60 7.24 17.81
CA ILE A 255 -9.17 7.49 16.42
C ILE A 255 -10.24 8.22 15.62
N TYR A 256 -9.81 8.94 14.59
CA TYR A 256 -10.73 9.41 13.56
C TYR A 256 -11.29 8.21 12.80
N HIS A 257 -12.57 7.90 13.01
CA HIS A 257 -13.29 6.87 12.29
C HIS A 257 -14.79 7.20 12.27
N SER A 258 -15.44 7.12 11.11
CA SER A 258 -16.86 7.47 10.95
C SER A 258 -17.82 6.56 11.72
N MET A 259 -17.54 5.25 11.79
CA MET A 259 -18.32 4.28 12.57
C MET A 259 -17.87 4.12 14.03
N TYR A 260 -16.56 4.06 14.29
CA TYR A 260 -16.02 3.67 15.60
C TYR A 260 -15.46 4.85 16.42
N GLY A 261 -15.27 6.02 15.82
CA GLY A 261 -14.82 7.21 16.52
C GLY A 261 -15.95 7.90 17.27
N GLU A 262 -15.62 8.94 18.03
CA GLU A 262 -16.57 9.67 18.91
C GLU A 262 -17.79 10.25 18.15
N LEU A 263 -17.64 10.56 16.85
CA LEU A 263 -18.71 11.07 15.99
C LEU A 263 -19.61 9.97 15.39
N GLY A 264 -19.30 8.69 15.64
CA GLY A 264 -20.05 7.55 15.14
C GLY A 264 -21.29 7.20 15.98
N PRO A 265 -22.00 6.12 15.64
CA PRO A 265 -23.21 5.65 16.35
C PRO A 265 -22.96 5.07 17.75
N GLY A 266 -21.83 5.35 18.39
CA GLY A 266 -21.49 4.84 19.73
C GLY A 266 -21.06 3.37 19.77
N LEU A 267 -20.56 2.83 18.66
CA LEU A 267 -20.01 1.47 18.61
C LEU A 267 -18.65 1.41 19.33
N PRO A 268 -18.32 0.30 20.02
CA PRO A 268 -17.03 0.17 20.68
C PRO A 268 -15.89 0.08 19.65
N MET A 269 -14.76 0.74 19.96
CA MET A 269 -13.56 0.69 19.12
C MET A 269 -13.02 -0.75 19.00
N PRO A 270 -12.98 -1.35 17.80
CA PRO A 270 -12.40 -2.66 17.64
C PRO A 270 -10.87 -2.61 17.80
N PRO A 271 -10.23 -3.70 18.27
CA PRO A 271 -8.78 -3.77 18.33
C PRO A 271 -8.17 -3.95 16.93
N GLY A 272 -6.90 -3.60 16.77
CA GLY A 272 -6.08 -3.93 15.61
C GLY A 272 -5.96 -2.85 14.54
N TYR A 273 -6.54 -1.66 14.72
CA TYR A 273 -6.46 -0.56 13.75
C TYR A 273 -5.17 0.25 13.92
N LEU A 274 -4.30 0.25 12.91
CA LEU A 274 -3.15 1.15 12.82
C LEU A 274 -3.58 2.54 12.40
N CYS A 275 -3.29 3.54 13.24
CA CYS A 275 -3.48 4.94 12.90
C CYS A 275 -2.34 5.52 12.06
N GLY A 276 -2.59 6.66 11.42
CA GLY A 276 -1.62 7.35 10.56
C GLY A 276 -0.31 7.74 11.25
N GLY A 277 -0.36 8.10 12.54
CA GLY A 277 0.82 8.40 13.36
C GLY A 277 1.28 9.86 13.31
N PRO A 278 2.49 10.15 13.83
CA PRO A 278 3.03 11.50 13.83
C PRO A 278 3.11 12.09 12.42
N SER A 279 2.75 13.37 12.28
CA SER A 279 2.87 14.12 11.03
C SER A 279 3.40 15.53 11.27
N ARG A 280 4.63 15.79 10.80
CA ARG A 280 5.24 17.13 10.83
C ARG A 280 4.69 18.06 9.75
N SER A 281 4.19 17.53 8.63
CA SER A 281 3.54 18.34 7.59
C SER A 281 2.25 18.96 8.10
N ASP A 282 1.48 18.19 8.87
CA ASP A 282 0.11 18.56 9.25
C ASP A 282 0.01 19.09 10.68
N ALA A 283 0.87 18.60 11.59
CA ALA A 283 0.79 18.91 13.02
C ALA A 283 2.07 19.54 13.59
N SER A 284 2.77 20.33 12.76
CA SER A 284 3.99 21.05 13.12
C SER A 284 3.89 21.95 14.36
N HIS A 285 2.70 22.46 14.64
CA HIS A 285 2.39 23.32 15.77
C HIS A 285 2.42 22.55 17.11
N LEU A 286 2.36 21.22 17.10
CA LEU A 286 2.39 20.40 18.31
C LEU A 286 3.80 20.23 18.88
N SER A 287 4.83 20.20 18.02
CA SER A 287 6.21 20.01 18.47
C SER A 287 7.23 20.49 17.44
N PRO A 288 8.38 21.04 17.87
CA PRO A 288 9.51 21.24 16.97
C PRO A 288 10.14 19.92 16.51
N ASN A 289 9.90 18.81 17.22
CA ASN A 289 10.43 17.49 16.88
C ASN A 289 9.44 16.74 15.97
N PRO A 290 9.83 16.34 14.74
CA PRO A 290 8.92 15.71 13.78
C PRO A 290 8.19 14.47 14.31
N ALA A 291 8.92 13.57 14.99
CA ALA A 291 8.36 12.35 15.58
C ALA A 291 7.42 12.58 16.78
N LYS A 292 7.35 13.82 17.28
CA LYS A 292 6.45 14.24 18.37
C LYS A 292 5.31 15.14 17.87
N CYS A 293 5.17 15.33 16.56
CA CYS A 293 4.01 16.01 15.97
C CYS A 293 2.80 15.07 15.99
N TRP A 294 2.29 14.80 17.19
CA TRP A 294 1.31 13.76 17.49
C TRP A 294 0.34 14.20 18.58
N ARG A 295 -0.93 13.87 18.42
CA ARG A 295 -1.99 14.01 19.44
C ARG A 295 -3.05 12.93 19.19
N PRO A 296 -3.38 12.08 20.18
CA PRO A 296 -4.44 11.09 20.04
C PRO A 296 -5.80 11.78 20.25
N ALA A 297 -6.43 12.21 19.15
CA ALA A 297 -7.77 12.82 19.17
C ALA A 297 -8.58 12.36 17.96
N HIS A 298 -9.87 12.01 18.16
CA HIS A 298 -10.79 11.68 17.06
C HIS A 298 -10.97 12.80 16.04
N THR A 299 -10.68 14.06 16.38
CA THR A 299 -10.80 15.20 15.46
C THR A 299 -9.58 15.38 14.54
N CYS A 300 -8.49 14.66 14.78
CA CYS A 300 -7.23 14.79 14.03
C CYS A 300 -7.09 13.67 13.00
N PHE A 301 -7.85 13.71 11.91
CA PHE A 301 -7.77 12.70 10.86
C PHE A 301 -6.35 12.54 10.29
N GLU A 302 -5.56 13.62 10.25
CA GLU A 302 -4.17 13.60 9.75
C GLU A 302 -3.23 12.73 10.58
N LEU A 303 -3.60 12.48 11.84
CA LEU A 303 -2.80 11.75 12.82
C LEU A 303 -3.44 10.41 13.16
N THR A 304 -4.73 10.41 13.50
CA THR A 304 -5.38 9.25 14.10
C THR A 304 -6.21 8.42 13.13
N GLU A 305 -6.45 8.87 11.89
CA GLU A 305 -7.18 8.08 10.91
C GLU A 305 -6.48 6.74 10.64
N CYS A 306 -7.28 5.69 10.50
CA CYS A 306 -6.85 4.38 10.01
C CYS A 306 -7.19 4.21 8.53
N SER A 307 -6.40 3.42 7.80
CA SER A 307 -6.71 3.09 6.41
C SER A 307 -6.28 1.67 6.06
N LEU A 308 -6.91 1.08 5.04
CA LEU A 308 -6.47 -0.20 4.48
C LEU A 308 -5.00 -0.15 4.03
N GLY A 309 -4.55 1.00 3.53
CA GLY A 309 -3.16 1.21 3.11
C GLY A 309 -2.15 1.20 4.26
N TYR A 310 -2.57 1.48 5.50
CA TYR A 310 -1.72 1.34 6.69
C TYR A 310 -1.79 -0.10 7.23
N GLN A 311 -2.97 -0.71 7.17
CA GLN A 311 -3.21 -2.04 7.70
C GLN A 311 -2.54 -3.14 6.86
N ALA A 312 -2.60 -3.05 5.54
CA ALA A 312 -2.01 -4.05 4.65
C ALA A 312 -0.51 -4.31 4.93
N PRO A 313 0.37 -3.29 5.00
CA PRO A 313 1.77 -3.53 5.34
C PRO A 313 1.96 -4.01 6.78
N LEU A 314 1.14 -3.58 7.75
CA LEU A 314 1.21 -4.10 9.12
C LEU A 314 0.89 -5.59 9.20
N VAL A 315 -0.17 -6.03 8.51
CA VAL A 315 -0.56 -7.44 8.43
C VAL A 315 0.56 -8.28 7.84
N TYR A 316 1.19 -7.81 6.75
CA TYR A 316 2.35 -8.49 6.18
C TYR A 316 3.51 -8.56 7.18
N LEU A 317 3.89 -7.43 7.79
CA LEU A 317 5.01 -7.35 8.72
C LEU A 317 4.84 -8.31 9.91
N VAL A 318 3.67 -8.27 10.56
CA VAL A 318 3.38 -9.14 11.70
C VAL A 318 3.33 -10.61 11.28
N GLY A 319 2.66 -10.93 10.16
CA GLY A 319 2.57 -12.31 9.67
C GLY A 319 3.93 -12.88 9.30
N ALA A 320 4.77 -12.10 8.59
CA ALA A 320 6.10 -12.54 8.19
C ALA A 320 7.04 -12.71 9.39
N LEU A 321 6.97 -11.83 10.40
CA LEU A 321 7.76 -12.00 11.64
C LEU A 321 7.29 -13.21 12.46
N ALA A 322 5.99 -13.47 12.52
CA ALA A 322 5.44 -14.61 13.26
C ALA A 322 5.85 -15.98 12.67
N GLU A 323 6.20 -16.06 11.39
CA GLU A 323 6.72 -17.27 10.74
C GLU A 323 8.24 -17.47 10.96
N LEU A 324 8.96 -16.44 11.44
CA LEU A 324 10.41 -16.49 11.72
C LEU A 324 10.73 -16.86 13.17
N ASP A 325 9.76 -16.75 14.07
CA ASP A 325 9.87 -17.09 15.49
C ASP A 325 9.34 -18.51 15.77
#